data_AF-A0AAU8CGL0-F1
#
_entry.id   AF-A0AAU8CGL0-F1
#
_cell.length_a   1.000
_cell.length_b   1.000
_cell.length_c   1.000
_cell.angle_alpha   90.00
_cell.angle_beta   90.00
_cell.angle_gamma   90.00
#
_symmetry.space_group_name_H-M   'P 1'
#
loop_
_entity.id
_entity.type
_entity.pdbx_description
1 polymer ?
#
loop_
_entity_poly.entity_id
_entity_poly.type
_entity_poly.pdbx_seq_one_letter_code
_entity_poly.pdbx_strand_id
1 'polypeptide(L)' 'MSSTIFDTDTLLDLTVNIVPLAILAFFFVAFVAVNPWGSGFTLERVIQFILVGWMLVALSILTYAAAKRIETGEEEVGPQ' A
#
# COMPACT_ATOMS: atom_id res chain seq x y z
N MET A 1 21.91 -12.23 -19.75
CA MET A 1 21.00 -11.30 -19.04
C MET A 1 21.54 -11.16 -17.64
N SER A 2 22.07 -9.99 -17.31
CA SER A 2 22.83 -9.73 -16.08
C SER A 2 21.94 -9.89 -14.85
N SER A 3 22.37 -10.73 -13.92
CA SER A 3 21.83 -10.81 -12.56
C SER A 3 21.89 -9.43 -11.90
N THR A 4 20.76 -8.75 -11.72
CA THR A 4 20.70 -7.53 -10.92
C THR A 4 19.48 -7.58 -10.03
N ILE A 5 19.55 -8.46 -9.03
CA ILE A 5 19.00 -8.34 -7.67
C ILE A 5 17.48 -8.15 -7.48
N PHE A 6 16.70 -7.70 -8.47
CA PHE A 6 15.23 -7.82 -8.60
C PHE A 6 14.86 -7.57 -10.06
N ASP A 7 13.97 -8.38 -10.64
CA ASP A 7 13.44 -8.12 -11.97
C ASP A 7 12.72 -6.76 -12.01
N THR A 8 12.95 -5.99 -13.08
CA THR A 8 12.39 -4.63 -13.21
C THR A 8 10.86 -4.64 -13.16
N ASP A 9 10.24 -5.70 -13.65
CA ASP A 9 8.78 -5.91 -13.61
C ASP A 9 8.29 -6.10 -12.17
N THR A 10 9.00 -6.89 -11.35
CA THR A 10 8.71 -7.07 -9.92
C THR A 10 8.83 -5.75 -9.15
N LEU A 11 9.87 -4.96 -9.44
CA LEU A 11 10.02 -3.63 -8.84
C LEU A 11 8.92 -2.67 -9.27
N LEU A 12 8.47 -2.74 -10.52
CA LEU A 12 7.36 -1.95 -11.04
C LEU A 12 6.07 -2.29 -10.30
N ASP A 13 5.73 -3.57 -10.19
CA ASP A 13 4.53 -4.05 -9.50
C ASP A 13 4.49 -3.62 -8.03
N LEU A 14 5.62 -3.74 -7.34
CA LEU A 14 5.75 -3.31 -5.95
C LEU A 14 5.62 -1.78 -5.84
N THR A 15 6.22 -1.03 -6.74
CA THR A 15 6.16 0.45 -6.74
C THR A 15 4.74 0.96 -6.99
N VAL A 16 4.01 0.36 -7.95
CA VAL A 16 2.62 0.71 -8.28
C VAL A 16 1.68 0.51 -7.08
N ASN A 17 2.01 -0.38 -6.16
CA ASN A 17 1.26 -0.59 -4.92
C ASN A 17 1.76 0.26 -3.74
N ILE A 18 3.08 0.41 -3.56
CA ILE A 18 3.69 1.18 -2.46
C ILE A 18 3.40 2.68 -2.60
N VAL A 19 3.46 3.24 -3.81
CA VAL A 19 3.25 4.69 -3.99
C VAL A 19 1.84 5.12 -3.54
N PRO A 20 0.75 4.47 -3.98
CA PRO A 20 -0.58 4.79 -3.47
C PRO A 20 -0.71 4.55 -1.96
N LEU A 21 -0.09 3.51 -1.41
CA LEU A 21 -0.09 3.23 0.04
C LEU A 21 0.58 4.37 0.83
N ALA A 22 1.72 4.87 0.35
CA ALA A 22 2.42 6.01 0.94
C ALA A 22 1.57 7.29 0.89
N ILE A 23 0.88 7.56 -0.22
CA ILE A 23 -0.03 8.69 -0.35
C ILE A 23 -1.18 8.58 0.66
N LEU A 24 -1.81 7.41 0.75
CA LEU A 24 -2.90 7.16 1.71
C LEU A 24 -2.43 7.34 3.15
N ALA A 25 -1.26 6.82 3.51
CA ALA A 25 -0.69 6.96 4.84
C ALA A 25 -0.37 8.43 5.16
N PHE A 26 0.21 9.16 4.21
CA PHE A 26 0.48 10.59 4.33
C PHE A 26 -0.81 11.37 4.63
N PHE A 27 -1.85 11.18 3.81
CA PHE A 27 -3.11 11.89 4.01
C PHE A 27 -3.85 11.46 5.27
N PHE A 28 -3.78 10.18 5.65
CA PHE A 28 -4.35 9.71 6.90
C PHE A 28 -3.73 10.47 8.09
N VAL A 29 -2.40 10.55 8.15
CA VAL A 29 -1.68 11.30 9.19
C VAL A 29 -1.99 12.79 9.10
N ALA A 30 -2.01 13.36 7.89
CA ALA A 30 -2.34 14.77 7.69
C ALA A 30 -3.75 15.11 8.19
N PHE A 31 -4.74 14.24 8.00
CA PHE A 31 -6.11 14.44 8.48
C PHE A 31 -6.26 14.23 9.99
N VAL A 32 -5.41 13.41 10.61
CA VAL A 32 -5.33 13.31 12.07
C VAL A 32 -4.76 14.61 12.65
N ALA A 33 -3.71 15.16 12.03
CA ALA A 33 -3.03 16.37 12.51
C ALA A 33 -3.79 17.67 12.19
N VAL A 34 -4.31 17.77 10.98
CA VAL A 34 -4.99 18.94 10.42
C VAL A 34 -6.39 18.50 10.03
N ASN A 35 -7.37 18.80 10.89
CA ASN A 35 -8.76 18.45 10.64
C ASN A 35 -9.44 19.52 9.76
N PRO A 36 -9.76 19.23 8.49
CA PRO A 36 -10.32 20.23 7.59
C PRO A 36 -11.83 20.45 7.77
N TRP A 37 -12.52 19.59 8.53
CA TRP A 37 -13.99 19.60 8.68
C TRP A 37 -14.47 20.22 10.00
N GLY A 38 -13.58 20.88 10.75
CA GLY A 38 -13.91 21.55 12.01
C GLY A 38 -13.85 20.62 13.24
N SER A 39 -13.99 21.19 14.43
CA SER A 39 -13.85 20.47 15.70
C SER A 39 -15.08 19.61 16.03
N GLY A 40 -14.88 18.30 16.25
CA GLY A 40 -15.92 17.40 16.75
C GLY A 40 -15.97 16.03 16.07
N PHE A 41 -16.98 15.25 16.43
CA PHE A 41 -17.38 14.02 15.75
C PHE A 41 -18.46 14.38 14.71
N THR A 42 -18.04 14.70 13.49
CA THR A 42 -18.94 14.99 12.37
C THR A 42 -19.04 13.78 11.45
N LEU A 43 -20.16 13.65 10.74
CA LEU A 43 -20.39 12.52 9.83
C LEU A 43 -19.37 12.50 8.69
N GLU A 44 -19.02 13.67 8.17
CA GLU A 44 -18.04 13.89 7.10
C GLU A 44 -16.66 13.37 7.52
N ARG A 45 -16.26 13.64 8.76
CA ARG A 45 -14.99 13.17 9.31
C ARG A 45 -14.97 11.65 9.46
N VAL A 46 -16.06 11.06 9.94
CA VAL A 46 -16.18 9.60 10.05
C VAL A 46 -16.10 8.94 8.67
N ILE A 47 -16.86 9.44 7.69
CA ILE A 47 -16.84 8.92 6.33
C ILE A 47 -15.44 9.06 5.71
N GLN A 48 -14.77 10.20 5.87
CA GLN A 48 -13.41 10.39 5.36
C GLN A 48 -12.45 9.34 5.92
N PHE A 49 -12.43 9.13 7.24
CA PHE A 49 -11.52 8.16 7.85
C PHE A 49 -11.87 6.72 7.48
N ILE A 50 -13.15 6.40 7.29
CA ILE A 50 -13.56 5.10 6.76
C ILE A 50 -13.03 4.93 5.34
N LEU A 51 -13.22 5.90 4.44
CA LEU A 51 -12.78 5.78 3.05
C LEU A 51 -11.27 5.65 2.93
N VAL A 52 -10.50 6.53 3.59
CA VAL A 52 -9.04 6.51 3.55
C VAL A 52 -8.49 5.28 4.27
N GLY A 53 -9.00 4.98 5.47
CA GLY A 53 -8.56 3.84 6.28
C GLY A 53 -8.88 2.51 5.62
N TRP A 54 -10.07 2.36 5.04
CA TRP A 54 -10.47 1.16 4.31
C TRP A 54 -9.56 0.92 3.10
N MET A 55 -9.32 1.95 2.29
CA MET A 55 -8.41 1.85 1.15
C MET A 55 -6.98 1.52 1.58
N LEU A 56 -6.51 2.12 2.67
CA LEU A 56 -5.17 1.86 3.21
C LEU A 56 -5.04 0.39 3.63
N VAL A 57 -6.02 -0.15 4.36
CA VAL A 57 -6.01 -1.54 4.82
C VAL A 57 -6.13 -2.51 3.66
N ALA A 58 -7.10 -2.30 2.77
CA ALA A 58 -7.32 -3.17 1.60
C ALA A 58 -6.08 -3.23 0.70
N LEU A 59 -5.48 -2.07 0.39
CA LEU A 59 -4.28 -2.02 -0.43
C LEU A 59 -3.06 -2.62 0.28
N SER A 60 -2.93 -2.43 1.59
CA SER A 60 -1.85 -3.09 2.37
C SER A 60 -1.95 -4.61 2.29
N ILE A 61 -3.17 -5.16 2.40
CA ILE A 61 -3.42 -6.60 2.26
C ILE A 61 -3.04 -7.08 0.86
N LEU A 62 -3.47 -6.37 -0.19
CA LEU A 62 -3.14 -6.72 -1.57
C LEU A 62 -1.64 -6.64 -1.85
N THR A 63 -0.97 -5.59 -1.35
CA THR A 63 0.47 -5.41 -1.49
C THR A 63 1.23 -6.56 -0.81
N TYR A 64 0.82 -6.94 0.40
CA TYR A 64 1.40 -8.07 1.11
C TYR A 64 1.17 -9.39 0.37
N ALA A 65 -0.06 -9.63 -0.12
CA ALA A 65 -0.38 -10.82 -0.89
C ALA A 65 0.43 -10.91 -2.18
N ALA A 66 0.66 -9.79 -2.87
CA ALA A 66 1.52 -9.73 -4.05
C ALA A 66 2.98 -10.04 -3.70
N ALA A 67 3.53 -9.39 -2.68
CA ALA A 67 4.90 -9.63 -2.22
C ALA A 67 5.12 -11.09 -1.82
N LYS A 68 4.16 -11.70 -1.10
CA LYS A 68 4.25 -13.10 -0.69
C LYS A 68 4.26 -14.07 -1.87
N ARG A 69 3.49 -13.77 -2.92
CA ARG A 69 3.47 -14.60 -4.14
C ARG A 69 4.76 -14.51 -4.94
N ILE A 70 5.39 -13.34 -4.98
CA ILE A 70 6.71 -13.15 -5.61
C ILE A 70 7.75 -14.01 -4.89
N GLU A 71 7.82 -13.91 -3.55
CA GLU A 71 8.74 -14.70 -2.73
C GLU A 71 8.58 -16.21 -2.95
N THR A 72 7.35 -16.72 -2.96
CA THR A 72 7.09 -18.16 -3.17
C THR A 72 7.32 -18.61 -4.62
N GLY A 73 7.02 -17.77 -5.61
CA GLY A 73 7.25 -18.09 -7.02
C GLY A 73 8.74 -18.14 -7.41
N GLU A 74 9.59 -17.39 -6.72
CA GLU A 74 11.04 -17.45 -6.88
C GLU A 74 11.65 -18.72 -6.23
N GLU A 75 11.07 -19.23 -5.14
CA GLU A 75 11.53 -20.47 -4.46
C GLU A 75 11.31 -21.75 -5.27
N GLU A 76 10.27 -21.81 -6.12
CA GLU A 76 9.99 -22.99 -6.96
C GLU A 76 10.96 -23.14 -8.15
N VAL A 77 11.81 -22.14 -8.42
CA VAL A 77 12.84 -22.15 -9.48
C VAL A 77 14.25 -22.31 -8.88
N GLY A 78 14.40 -23.17 -7.86
CA GLY A 78 15.71 -23.66 -7.39
C GLY A 78 16.32 -24.71 -8.34
N PRO A 79 17.65 -24.81 -8.46
CA PRO A 79 18.31 -25.57 -9.54
C PRO A 79 17.95 -27.06 -9.53
N GLN A 80 17.51 -27.55 -10.70
CA GLN A 80 17.44 -28.96 -11.07
C GLN A 80 18.81 -29.39 -11.62
#